data_AF-A0AAE1X025-F1
#
_entry.id   AF-A0AAE1X025-F1
#
_cell.length_a   1.000
_cell.length_b   1.000
_cell.length_c   1.000
_cell.angle_alpha   90.00
_cell.angle_beta   90.00
_cell.angle_gamma   90.00
#
_symmetry.space_group_name_H-M   'P 1'
#
loop_
_entity.id
_entity.type
_entity.pdbx_description
1 polymer ?
#
loop_
_entity_poly.entity_id
_entity_poly.type
_entity_poly.pdbx_seq_one_letter_code
_entity_poly.pdbx_strand_id
1 'polypeptide(L)' 'MTTEQERAELEKEYLYLHPSDHPGLVLSSVPLDGTNFLGWSRAVYVSLGSKMKLGFIDGSFPKPAAGSKNLRNGSELI' A
#
# COMPACT_ATOMS: atom_id res chain seq x y z
N MET A 1 10.58 -10.19 18.63
CA MET A 1 11.35 -9.02 18.16
C MET A 1 11.85 -9.39 16.77
N THR A 2 11.31 -8.79 15.72
CA THR A 2 11.84 -8.94 14.36
C THR A 2 13.22 -8.30 14.32
N THR A 3 14.19 -8.99 13.75
CA THR A 3 15.57 -8.49 13.63
C THR A 3 15.62 -7.31 12.65
N GLU A 4 16.67 -6.48 12.77
CA GLU A 4 16.89 -5.35 11.85
C GLU A 4 17.02 -5.82 10.39
N GLN A 5 17.51 -7.05 10.21
CA GLN A 5 17.68 -7.69 8.91
C GLN A 5 16.32 -8.10 8.30
N GLU A 6 15.44 -8.72 9.09
CA GLU A 6 14.06 -9.04 8.67
C GLU A 6 13.25 -7.76 8.41
N ARG A 7 13.50 -6.66 9.15
CA ARG A 7 12.88 -5.36 8.87
C ARG A 7 13.30 -4.82 7.50
N ALA A 8 14.58 -4.84 7.17
CA ALA A 8 15.08 -4.33 5.90
C ALA A 8 14.58 -5.15 4.70
N GLU A 9 14.44 -6.47 4.87
CA GLU A 9 13.84 -7.35 3.85
C GLU A 9 12.35 -7.05 3.67
N LEU A 10 11.61 -6.89 4.77
CA LEU A 10 10.21 -6.46 4.71
C LEU A 10 10.05 -5.10 4.04
N GLU A 11 10.90 -4.12 4.35
CA GLU A 11 10.87 -2.81 3.68
C GLU A 11 11.07 -2.90 2.17
N LYS A 12 11.98 -3.78 1.73
CA LYS A 12 12.22 -4.01 0.30
C LYS A 12 11.00 -4.62 -0.40
N GLU A 13 10.35 -5.60 0.22
CA GLU A 13 9.14 -6.24 -0.30
C GLU A 13 7.94 -5.28 -0.32
N TYR A 14 7.71 -4.52 0.76
CA TYR A 14 6.59 -3.58 0.85
C TYR A 14 6.72 -2.40 -0.12
N LEU A 15 7.94 -1.95 -0.40
CA LEU A 15 8.22 -0.87 -1.34
C LEU A 15 8.38 -1.36 -2.78
N TYR A 16 8.30 -2.67 -3.02
CA TYR A 16 8.35 -3.21 -4.37
C TYR A 16 7.13 -2.78 -5.19
N LEU A 17 7.40 -2.27 -6.39
CA LEU A 17 6.37 -1.96 -7.39
C LEU A 17 6.15 -3.21 -8.25
N HIS A 18 5.03 -3.89 -8.00
CA HIS A 18 4.62 -5.04 -8.81
C HIS A 18 4.30 -4.55 -10.24
N PRO A 19 4.56 -5.34 -11.30
CA PRO A 19 4.26 -4.93 -12.68
C PRO A 19 2.77 -4.58 -12.95
N SER A 20 1.86 -5.07 -12.11
CA SER A 20 0.42 -4.72 -12.14
C SER A 20 0.05 -3.52 -11.27
N ASP A 21 1.02 -2.81 -10.71
CA ASP A 21 0.79 -1.55 -10.02
C ASP A 21 0.82 -0.39 -11.01
N HIS A 22 -0.28 0.35 -11.04
CA HIS A 22 -0.42 1.54 -11.87
C HIS A 22 -1.43 2.49 -11.21
N PRO A 23 -1.42 3.79 -11.54
CA PRO A 23 -2.35 4.76 -10.98
C PRO A 23 -3.84 4.42 -11.21
N GLY A 24 -4.14 3.65 -12.25
CA GLY A 24 -5.49 3.17 -12.56
C GLY A 24 -5.91 1.87 -11.86
N LEU A 25 -5.14 1.38 -10.86
CA LEU A 25 -5.49 0.17 -10.14
C LEU A 25 -6.81 0.36 -9.37
N VAL A 26 -7.82 -0.43 -9.71
CA VAL A 26 -9.12 -0.42 -9.03
C VAL A 26 -9.07 -1.33 -7.80
N LEU A 27 -9.11 -0.76 -6.60
CA LEU A 27 -9.11 -1.53 -5.34
C LEU A 27 -10.47 -2.16 -5.02
N SER A 28 -11.55 -1.52 -5.46
CA SER A 28 -12.93 -1.98 -5.36
C SER A 28 -13.70 -1.51 -6.59
N SER A 29 -14.49 -2.38 -7.22
CA SER A 29 -15.37 -2.03 -8.34
C SER A 29 -16.55 -1.16 -7.93
N VAL A 30 -16.91 -1.16 -6.65
CA VAL A 30 -17.98 -0.34 -6.08
C VAL A 30 -17.35 0.80 -5.26
N PRO A 31 -17.69 2.08 -5.53
CA PRO A 31 -17.27 3.21 -4.70
C PRO A 31 -17.81 3.13 -3.27
N LEU A 32 -17.08 3.65 -2.29
CA LEU A 32 -17.56 3.75 -0.91
C LEU A 32 -18.70 4.77 -0.82
N ASP A 33 -19.86 4.35 -0.33
CA ASP A 33 -21.08 5.19 -0.23
C ASP A 33 -21.58 5.38 1.21
N GLY A 34 -20.80 4.92 2.19
CA GLY A 34 -21.13 4.95 3.62
C GLY A 34 -22.00 3.78 4.10
N THR A 35 -22.69 3.07 3.21
CA THR A 35 -23.52 1.89 3.56
C THR A 35 -22.80 0.57 3.26
N ASN A 36 -21.84 0.59 2.33
CA ASN A 36 -21.18 -0.60 1.80
C ASN A 36 -19.80 -0.91 2.41
N PHE A 37 -19.45 -0.31 3.55
CA PHE A 37 -18.11 -0.38 4.13
C PHE A 37 -17.58 -1.81 4.31
N LEU A 38 -18.41 -2.76 4.77
CA LEU A 38 -17.97 -4.14 4.98
C LEU A 38 -17.53 -4.83 3.68
N GLY A 39 -18.31 -4.66 2.61
CA GLY A 39 -17.96 -5.21 1.30
C GLY A 39 -16.76 -4.50 0.68
N TRP A 40 -16.77 -3.16 0.75
CA TRP A 40 -15.70 -2.31 0.24
C TRP A 40 -14.35 -2.59 0.92
N SER A 41 -14.32 -2.64 2.25
CA SER A 41 -13.09 -2.89 3.03
C SER A 41 -12.50 -4.26 2.74
N ARG A 42 -13.34 -5.30 2.59
CA ARG A 42 -12.88 -6.63 2.19
C ARG A 42 -12.26 -6.62 0.79
N ALA A 43 -12.86 -5.92 -0.17
CA ALA A 43 -12.31 -5.80 -1.52
C ALA A 43 -10.95 -5.10 -1.50
N VAL A 44 -10.82 -3.99 -0.78
CA VAL A 44 -9.55 -3.28 -0.58
C VAL A 44 -8.50 -4.18 0.07
N TYR A 45 -8.87 -4.91 1.12
CA TYR A 45 -7.98 -5.82 1.84
C TYR A 45 -7.45 -6.94 0.94
N VAL A 46 -8.30 -7.57 0.12
CA VAL A 46 -7.87 -8.61 -0.82
C VAL A 46 -6.94 -8.05 -1.90
N SER A 47 -7.31 -6.90 -2.49
CA SER A 47 -6.51 -6.24 -3.53
C SER A 47 -5.11 -5.89 -3.03
N LEU A 48 -4.98 -5.28 -1.86
CA LEU A 48 -3.69 -4.92 -1.27
C LEU A 48 -2.94 -6.13 -0.69
N GLY A 49 -3.65 -7.08 -0.08
CA GLY A 49 -3.09 -8.30 0.49
C GLY A 49 -2.40 -9.18 -0.56
N SER A 50 -2.96 -9.26 -1.77
CA SER A 50 -2.35 -9.99 -2.89
C SER A 50 -0.98 -9.44 -3.34
N LYS A 51 -0.63 -8.23 -2.90
CA LYS A 51 0.59 -7.51 -3.28
C LYS A 51 1.49 -7.20 -2.09
N MET A 52 1.21 -7.75 -0.91
CA MET A 52 1.90 -7.43 0.34
C MET A 52 1.87 -5.92 0.67
N LYS A 53 0.70 -5.28 0.53
CA LYS A 53 0.53 -3.82 0.74
C LYS A 53 -0.43 -3.43 1.86
N LEU A 54 -0.83 -4.39 2.69
CA LEU A 54 -1.73 -4.13 3.82
C LEU A 54 -1.13 -3.17 4.86
N GLY A 55 0.20 -3.20 5.00
CA GLY A 55 0.96 -2.29 5.85
C GLY A 55 0.67 -0.80 5.63
N PHE A 56 0.24 -0.41 4.44
CA PHE A 56 -0.12 0.96 4.12
C PHE A 56 -1.46 1.40 4.69
N ILE A 57 -2.39 0.46 4.97
CA ILE A 57 -3.72 0.76 5.51
C ILE A 57 -3.81 0.47 7.01
N ASP A 58 -3.06 -0.51 7.53
CA ASP A 58 -3.05 -0.84 8.96
C ASP A 58 -2.01 -0.04 9.77
N GLY A 59 -1.11 0.68 9.09
CA GLY A 59 -0.10 1.54 9.71
C GLY A 59 1.17 0.81 10.15
N SER A 60 1.30 -0.50 9.93
CA SER A 60 2.55 -1.24 10.18
C SER A 60 3.68 -0.81 9.24
N PHE A 61 3.34 -0.20 8.10
CA PHE A 61 4.29 0.40 7.16
C PHE A 61 3.94 1.87 6.89
N PRO A 62 4.39 2.80 7.75
CA PRO A 62 4.02 4.21 7.64
C PRO A 62 4.65 4.88 6.41
N LYS A 63 4.04 5.97 5.97
CA LYS A 63 4.59 6.84 4.92
C LYS A 63 6.04 7.24 5.29
N PRO A 64 7.02 7.12 4.37
CA PRO A 64 8.37 7.58 4.62
C PRO A 64 8.42 9.06 5.00
N ALA A 65 9.34 9.42 5.90
CA ALA A 65 9.54 10.80 6.33
C ALA A 65 9.89 11.74 5.16
N ALA A 66 9.56 13.02 5.31
CA ALA A 66 9.96 14.05 4.35
C ALA A 66 11.49 14.05 4.20
N GLY A 67 11.99 13.95 2.96
CA GLY A 67 13.42 13.85 2.66
C GLY A 67 13.98 12.42 2.65
N SER A 68 13.18 11.40 2.94
CA SER A 68 13.59 10.01 2.73
C SER A 68 13.79 9.72 1.24
N LYS A 69 14.85 8.96 0.91
CA LYS A 69 15.09 8.43 -0.45
C LYS A 69 13.93 7.59 -0.99
N ASN A 70 13.10 7.04 -0.10
CA ASN A 70 11.94 6.21 -0.45
C ASN A 70 10.66 7.04 -0.67
N LEU A 71 10.68 8.35 -0.38
CA LEU A 71 9.54 9.23 -0.62
C LEU A 71 9.56 9.74 -2.07
N ARG A 72 8.65 9.25 -2.90
CA ARG A 72 8.45 9.79 -4.25
C ARG A 72 7.71 11.14 -4.19
N ASN A 73 8.24 12.15 -4.88
CA ASN A 73 7.64 13.48 -4.99
C ASN A 73 6.41 13.43 -5.93
N GLY A 74 5.28 13.98 -5.46
CA GLY A 74 4.01 13.97 -6.21
C GLY A 74 3.98 14.90 -7.44
N SER A 75 5.06 15.65 -7.69
CA SER A 75 5.16 16.64 -8.77
C SER A 75 5.54 16.05 -10.13
N GLU A 76 5.90 14.76 -10.22
CA GLU A 76 6.24 14.07 -11.49
C GLU A 76 5.07 13.26 -12.07
N LEU A 77 3.83 13.54 -11.66
CA LEU A 77 2.63 12.82 -12.09
C LEU A 77 1.69 13.64 -12.98
N ILE A 78 2.20 14.68 -13.66
CA ILE A 78 1.49 15.41 -14.73
C ILE A 78 2.29 15.33 -16.03
#